data_AF-A0A841BID0-F1
#
_entry.id   AF-A0A841BID0-F1
#
_cell.length_a   1.000
_cell.length_b   1.000
_cell.length_c   1.000
_cell.angle_alpha   90.00
_cell.angle_beta   90.00
_cell.angle_gamma   90.00
#
_symmetry.space_group_name_H-M   'P 1'
#
loop_
_entity.id
_entity.type
_entity.pdbx_description
1 polymer ?
#
loop_
_entity_poly.entity_id
_entity_poly.type
_entity_poly.pdbx_seq_one_letter_code
_entity_poly.pdbx_strand_id
1 'polypeptide(L)'
;MAVVVVLAGSAVAAAPASASDAPGFLCNLNQNTWLRGEPDGFVLRTLSAGRGFRWHGQASDPGYGTVWIYGHGAEAPGQDGWVPAANTNC
;
A
#
# COMPACT_ATOMS: atom_id res chain seq x y z
N MET A 1 8.15 -0.24 48.41
CA MET A 1 7.30 -0.98 47.44
C MET A 1 7.81 -0.66 46.05
N ALA A 2 8.18 -1.68 45.27
CA ALA A 2 8.66 -1.52 43.89
C ALA A 2 7.56 -1.97 42.92
N VAL A 3 7.20 -1.11 41.96
CA VAL A 3 6.20 -1.40 40.92
C VAL A 3 6.94 -1.92 39.71
N VAL A 4 6.63 -3.15 39.31
CA VAL A 4 7.17 -3.75 38.07
C VAL A 4 6.19 -3.42 36.95
N VAL A 5 6.65 -2.65 35.96
CA VAL A 5 5.90 -2.37 34.73
C VAL A 5 6.23 -3.45 33.72
N VAL A 6 5.26 -4.28 33.36
CA VAL A 6 5.40 -5.28 32.30
C VAL A 6 4.97 -4.63 30.98
N LEU A 7 5.93 -4.38 30.07
CA LEU A 7 5.60 -4.01 28.70
C LEU A 7 5.08 -5.26 27.98
N ALA A 8 3.77 -5.37 27.84
CA ALA A 8 3.14 -6.35 26.97
C ALA A 8 3.46 -6.00 25.50
N GLY A 9 4.45 -6.67 24.92
CA GLY A 9 4.76 -6.53 23.50
C GLY A 9 3.64 -7.14 22.66
N SER A 10 2.98 -6.34 21.83
CA SER A 10 2.05 -6.82 20.81
C SER A 10 2.82 -7.46 19.68
N ALA A 11 2.82 -8.80 19.61
CA ALA A 11 3.31 -9.52 18.45
C ALA A 11 2.37 -9.25 17.27
N VAL A 12 2.81 -8.42 16.32
CA VAL A 12 2.09 -8.21 15.07
C VAL A 12 2.33 -9.44 14.20
N ALA A 13 1.31 -10.29 14.06
CA ALA A 13 1.39 -11.45 13.19
C ALA A 13 1.72 -10.97 11.76
N ALA A 14 2.85 -11.43 11.23
CA ALA A 14 3.20 -11.19 9.84
C ALA A 14 2.22 -11.97 8.95
N ALA A 15 1.12 -11.32 8.56
CA ALA A 15 0.23 -11.87 7.55
C ALA A 15 0.98 -11.85 6.21
N PRO A 16 1.05 -12.99 5.47
CA PRO A 16 1.64 -13.02 4.15
C PRO A 16 0.96 -11.97 3.28
N ALA A 17 1.72 -11.30 2.42
CA ALA A 17 1.18 -10.35 1.47
C ALA A 17 0.26 -11.11 0.50
N SER A 18 -1.05 -11.07 0.75
CA SER A 18 -2.03 -11.64 -0.16
C SER A 18 -2.08 -10.74 -1.38
N ALA A 19 -1.49 -11.20 -2.47
CA ALA A 19 -1.51 -10.51 -3.73
C ALA A 19 -2.52 -11.24 -4.62
N SER A 20 -3.57 -10.55 -5.10
CA SER A 20 -4.63 -11.16 -5.92
C SER A 20 -4.08 -11.93 -7.13
N ASP A 21 -4.90 -12.81 -7.70
CA ASP A 21 -4.61 -13.62 -8.89
C ASP A 21 -4.45 -12.79 -10.18
N ALA A 22 -4.70 -11.48 -10.11
CA ALA A 22 -4.43 -10.58 -11.23
C ALA A 22 -2.92 -10.55 -11.52
N PRO A 23 -2.49 -10.68 -12.78
CA PRO A 23 -1.08 -10.57 -13.14
C PRO A 23 -0.55 -9.16 -12.79
N GLY A 24 0.70 -9.08 -12.34
CA GLY A 24 1.30 -7.81 -11.97
C GLY A 24 2.63 -7.94 -11.24
N PHE A 25 3.34 -6.82 -11.13
CA PHE A 25 4.61 -6.72 -10.42
C PHE A 25 4.36 -6.55 -8.91
N LEU A 26 5.16 -7.23 -8.10
CA LEU A 26 5.12 -7.06 -6.65
C LEU A 26 6.07 -5.93 -6.25
N CYS A 27 5.50 -4.90 -5.64
CA CYS A 27 6.24 -3.78 -5.09
C CYS A 27 6.00 -3.71 -3.57
N ASN A 28 6.86 -2.97 -2.87
CA ASN A 28 6.64 -2.64 -1.46
C ASN A 28 6.31 -1.15 -1.30
N LEU A 29 5.38 -0.82 -0.41
CA LEU A 29 5.11 0.56 -0.02
C LEU A 29 6.25 1.07 0.86
N ASN A 30 6.94 2.11 0.43
CA ASN A 30 8.06 2.70 1.19
C ASN A 30 7.60 3.72 2.24
N GLN A 31 6.32 4.12 2.20
CA GLN A 31 5.67 5.00 3.15
C GLN A 31 4.16 4.74 3.22
N ASN A 32 3.50 5.29 4.24
CA ASN A 32 2.04 5.29 4.29
C ASN A 32 1.52 6.09 3.09
N THR A 33 0.58 5.53 2.34
CA THR A 33 0.08 6.18 1.12
C THR A 33 -1.44 6.09 1.02
N TRP A 34 -2.04 7.02 0.30
CA TRP A 34 -3.44 6.92 -0.09
C TRP A 34 -3.57 6.05 -1.32
N LEU A 35 -4.55 5.16 -1.29
CA LEU A 35 -5.13 4.53 -2.47
C LEU A 35 -6.30 5.40 -2.93
N ARG A 36 -6.26 5.87 -4.17
CA ARG A 36 -7.30 6.73 -4.75
C ARG A 36 -8.07 6.04 -5.86
N GLY A 37 -9.31 6.45 -6.10
CA GLY A 37 -10.09 5.94 -7.23
C GLY A 37 -9.52 6.37 -8.58
N GLU A 38 -8.85 7.52 -8.60
CA GLU A 38 -8.22 8.18 -9.76
C GLU A 38 -6.99 8.93 -9.24
N PRO A 39 -5.97 9.23 -10.07
CA PRO A 39 -4.78 10.00 -9.66
C PRO A 39 -5.09 11.24 -8.79
N ASP A 40 -6.04 12.07 -9.22
CA ASP A 40 -6.46 13.28 -8.50
C ASP A 40 -7.84 13.12 -7.82
N GLY A 41 -8.34 11.88 -7.79
CA GLY A 41 -9.68 11.54 -7.28
C GLY A 41 -9.74 11.40 -5.76
N PHE A 42 -10.89 10.95 -5.27
CA PHE A 42 -11.11 10.73 -3.85
C PHE A 42 -10.24 9.59 -3.29
N VAL A 43 -9.88 9.72 -2.01
CA VAL A 43 -9.16 8.68 -1.27
C VAL A 43 -10.13 7.54 -0.95
N LEU A 44 -9.80 6.34 -1.41
CA LEU A 44 -10.51 5.10 -1.08
C LEU A 44 -10.13 4.63 0.32
N ARG A 45 -8.82 4.64 0.61
CA ARG A 45 -8.26 4.26 1.91
C ARG A 45 -6.80 4.67 2.04
N THR A 46 -6.28 4.50 3.26
CA THR A 46 -4.84 4.51 3.51
C THR A 46 -4.30 3.07 3.45
N LEU A 47 -3.11 2.94 2.87
CA LEU A 47 -2.30 1.73 2.87
C LEU A 47 -1.06 1.97 3.74
N SER A 48 -0.67 0.95 4.49
CA SER A 48 0.40 1.02 5.47
C SER A 48 1.78 0.84 4.83
N ALA A 49 2.77 1.60 5.29
CA ALA A 49 4.17 1.43 4.91
C ALA A 49 4.67 0.01 5.19
N GLY A 50 5.62 -0.46 4.39
CA GLY A 50 6.23 -1.79 4.52
C GLY A 50 5.33 -2.95 4.06
N ARG A 51 4.09 -2.68 3.64
CA ARG A 51 3.18 -3.68 3.07
C ARG A 51 3.38 -3.80 1.56
N GLY A 52 3.00 -4.95 1.01
CA GLY A 52 3.06 -5.19 -0.42
C GLY A 52 1.98 -4.42 -1.19
N PHE A 53 2.31 -4.06 -2.42
CA PHE A 53 1.40 -3.50 -3.42
C PHE A 53 1.59 -4.26 -4.73
N ARG A 54 0.52 -4.78 -5.33
CA ARG A 54 0.60 -5.43 -6.64
C ARG A 54 0.26 -4.40 -7.70
N TRP A 55 1.26 -4.00 -8.49
CA TRP A 55 1.09 -3.13 -9.64
C TRP A 55 0.60 -3.93 -10.86
N HIS A 56 -0.51 -3.53 -11.47
CA HIS A 56 -1.12 -4.21 -12.62
C HIS A 56 -0.49 -3.82 -13.97
N GLY A 57 0.61 -3.07 -13.97
CA GLY A 57 1.34 -2.65 -15.18
C GLY A 57 0.81 -1.37 -15.83
N GLN A 58 -0.20 -0.73 -15.26
CA GLN A 58 -0.76 0.55 -15.74
C GLN A 58 -0.20 1.73 -14.95
N ALA A 59 0.17 2.81 -15.65
CA ALA A 59 0.66 4.04 -15.07
C ALA A 59 0.02 5.27 -15.74
N SER A 60 -0.08 6.38 -15.01
CA SER A 60 -0.64 7.64 -15.49
C SER A 60 0.10 8.82 -14.88
N ASP A 61 0.39 9.85 -15.67
CA ASP A 61 0.76 11.18 -15.18
C ASP A 61 -0.31 12.16 -15.69
N PRO A 62 -1.21 12.67 -14.82
CA PRO A 62 -2.27 13.58 -15.23
C PRO A 62 -1.76 14.97 -15.67
N GLY A 63 -0.44 15.20 -15.70
CA GLY A 63 0.18 16.42 -16.20
C GLY A 63 0.76 17.32 -15.10
N TYR A 64 0.91 16.80 -13.89
CA TYR A 64 1.45 17.53 -12.72
C TYR A 64 2.78 16.95 -12.22
N GLY A 65 3.42 16.09 -13.01
CA GLY A 65 4.74 15.53 -12.71
C GLY A 65 4.72 14.45 -11.63
N THR A 66 3.55 13.96 -11.27
CA THR A 66 3.39 12.81 -10.37
C THR A 66 2.95 11.62 -11.20
N VAL A 67 3.81 10.60 -11.29
CA VAL A 67 3.43 9.32 -11.89
C VAL A 67 2.65 8.51 -10.87
N TRP A 68 1.46 8.04 -11.27
CA TRP A 68 0.60 7.16 -10.52
C TRP A 68 0.61 5.77 -11.13
N ILE A 69 0.56 4.75 -10.29
CA ILE A 69 0.45 3.35 -10.72
C ILE A 69 -0.83 2.71 -10.18
N TYR A 70 -1.44 1.86 -11.00
CA TYR A 70 -2.72 1.22 -10.69
C TYR A 70 -2.55 -0.21 -10.17
N GLY A 71 -3.29 -0.55 -9.12
CA GLY A 71 -3.34 -1.90 -8.56
C GLY A 71 -3.90 -1.90 -7.15
N HIS A 72 -3.54 -2.90 -6.34
CA HIS A 72 -4.07 -3.06 -4.98
C HIS A 72 -2.99 -3.30 -3.93
N GLY A 73 -3.28 -2.87 -2.70
CA GLY A 73 -2.46 -3.18 -1.53
C GLY A 73 -2.75 -4.57 -0.97
N ALA A 74 -1.76 -5.18 -0.31
CA ALA A 74 -1.90 -6.47 0.37
C ALA A 74 -2.94 -6.46 1.49
N GLU A 75 -3.27 -5.28 2.03
CA GLU A 75 -4.31 -5.07 3.06
C GLU A 75 -5.73 -5.00 2.48
N ALA A 76 -5.85 -4.98 1.14
CA ALA A 76 -7.10 -4.77 0.42
C ALA A 76 -7.09 -5.45 -0.97
N PRO A 77 -6.85 -6.78 -1.07
CA PRO A 77 -6.58 -7.44 -2.36
C PRO A 77 -7.75 -7.44 -3.36
N GLY A 78 -8.95 -7.04 -2.94
CA GLY A 78 -10.13 -6.88 -3.81
C GLY A 78 -10.51 -5.43 -4.10
N GLN A 79 -9.67 -4.46 -3.75
CA GLN A 79 -9.92 -3.04 -4.00
C GLN A 79 -8.72 -2.42 -4.71
N ASP A 80 -8.89 -2.18 -6.01
CA ASP A 80 -7.91 -1.51 -6.83
C ASP A 80 -8.03 0.01 -6.76
N GLY A 81 -6.93 0.67 -7.08
CA GLY A 81 -6.86 2.12 -7.19
C GLY A 81 -5.46 2.58 -7.57
N TRP A 82 -5.23 3.87 -7.40
CA TRP A 82 -4.01 4.56 -7.79
C TRP A 82 -3.20 4.97 -6.56
N VAL A 83 -1.90 4.71 -6.60
CA VAL A 83 -0.91 5.24 -5.65
C VAL A 83 0.19 5.99 -6.41
N PRO A 84 0.85 6.99 -5.81
CA PRO A 84 2.02 7.60 -6.43
C PRO A 84 3.12 6.55 -6.57
N ALA A 85 3.72 6.44 -7.76
CA ALA A 85 4.79 5.47 -8.04
C ALA A 85 5.98 5.64 -7.08
N ALA A 86 6.32 6.89 -6.74
CA ALA A 86 7.38 7.22 -5.79
C ALA A 86 7.14 6.68 -4.37
N ASN A 87 5.90 6.30 -4.02
CA ASN A 87 5.56 5.71 -2.73
C ASN A 87 5.75 4.18 -2.71
N THR A 88 6.24 3.62 -3.81
CA THR A 88 6.50 2.21 -3.99
C THR A 88 7.97 1.97 -4.32
N ASN A 89 8.47 0.80 -3.94
CA ASN A 89 9.74 0.27 -4.40
C ASN A 89 9.43 -0.92 -5.32
N CYS A 90 9.31 -0.59 -6.60
CA CYS A 90 9.37 -1.50 -7.74
C CYS A 90 10.74 -1.23 -8.42
#